data_AF-Q6M9L9-F1
#
_entry.id   AF-Q6M9L9-F1
#
_cell.length_a   1.000
_cell.length_b   1.000
_cell.length_c   1.000
_cell.angle_alpha   90.00
_cell.angle_beta   90.00
_cell.angle_gamma   90.00
#
_symmetry.space_group_name_H-M   'P 1'
#
loop_
_entity.id
_entity.type
_entity.pdbx_description
1 polymer ?
#
loop_
_entity_poly.entity_id
_entity_poly.type
_entity_poly.pdbx_seq_one_letter_code
_entity_poly.pdbx_strand_id
1 'polypeptide(L)'
;MSELEIIQAMEASLVLGDIGKSGKAREIFNPYGANAPDHDDFHGEAMQILERYPNHCPTFDELAPSAKKLLLQTANLAHYGHVTHLEGGPGMFSKLKQSSLLSSFPIAFAFDFFVHTCDVAGALGHVNNRSSLVYTESFHQAMQSVMGACKVLADSKKTEVDAYNTYLKIRADFL
;
A
#
# COMPACT_ATOMS: atom_id res chain seq x y z
N MET A 1 6.80 0.30 18.64
CA MET A 1 6.22 -1.04 18.46
C MET A 1 7.30 -2.06 18.71
N SER A 2 6.95 -3.20 19.30
CA SER A 2 7.86 -4.36 19.36
C SER A 2 8.02 -4.98 17.97
N GLU A 3 9.05 -5.81 17.80
CA GLU A 3 9.25 -6.57 16.55
C GLU A 3 8.05 -7.46 16.23
N LEU A 4 7.50 -8.14 17.23
CA LEU A 4 6.31 -8.98 17.08
C LEU A 4 5.10 -8.18 16.59
N GLU A 5 4.86 -6.98 17.15
CA GLU A 5 3.76 -6.10 16.71
C GLU A 5 3.93 -5.65 15.26
N ILE A 6 5.17 -5.43 14.80
CA ILE A 6 5.46 -5.06 13.40
C ILE A 6 5.19 -6.24 12.46
N ILE A 7 5.62 -7.45 12.84
CA ILE A 7 5.36 -8.67 12.07
C ILE A 7 3.85 -8.90 11.93
N GLN A 8 3.11 -8.84 13.03
CA GLN A 8 1.66 -8.99 13.01
C GLN A 8 0.96 -7.91 12.17
N ALA A 9 1.43 -6.66 12.25
CA ALA A 9 0.92 -5.59 11.41
C ALA A 9 1.17 -5.89 9.92
N MET A 10 2.37 -6.36 9.56
CA MET A 10 2.71 -6.72 8.18
C MET A 10 1.83 -7.86 7.67
N GLU A 11 1.69 -8.95 8.44
CA GLU A 11 0.85 -10.09 8.07
C GLU A 11 -0.60 -9.67 7.88
N ALA A 12 -1.14 -8.90 8.82
CA ALA A 12 -2.50 -8.37 8.70
C ALA A 12 -2.66 -7.45 7.49
N SER A 13 -1.69 -6.58 7.21
CA SER A 13 -1.72 -5.69 6.06
C SER A 13 -1.70 -6.45 4.72
N LEU A 14 -0.94 -7.53 4.61
CA LEU A 14 -0.93 -8.40 3.42
C LEU A 14 -2.30 -9.05 3.20
N VAL A 15 -2.93 -9.55 4.26
CA VAL A 15 -4.27 -10.18 4.17
C VAL A 15 -5.35 -9.15 3.85
N LEU A 16 -5.30 -7.98 4.50
CA LEU A 16 -6.31 -6.94 4.36
C LEU A 16 -6.20 -6.17 3.05
N GLY A 17 -5.00 -6.06 2.46
CA GLY A 17 -4.82 -5.43 1.15
C GLY A 17 -5.70 -6.06 0.06
N ASP A 18 -5.98 -7.37 0.15
CA ASP A 18 -6.81 -8.10 -0.79
C ASP A 18 -8.30 -8.20 -0.39
N ILE A 19 -8.72 -7.52 0.68
CA ILE A 19 -10.08 -7.64 1.22
C ILE A 19 -11.15 -7.29 0.18
N GLY A 20 -10.88 -6.33 -0.70
CA GLY A 20 -11.79 -5.92 -1.77
C GLY A 20 -11.98 -6.97 -2.88
N LYS A 21 -11.15 -8.01 -2.93
CA LYS A 21 -11.31 -9.16 -3.85
C LYS A 21 -12.30 -10.19 -3.30
N SER A 22 -12.61 -10.16 -2.01
CA SER A 22 -13.50 -11.13 -1.36
C SER A 22 -14.96 -10.72 -1.44
N GLY A 23 -15.78 -11.53 -2.12
CA GLY A 23 -17.24 -11.37 -2.13
C GLY A 23 -17.83 -11.42 -0.72
N LYS A 24 -17.26 -12.25 0.17
CA LYS A 24 -17.73 -12.34 1.56
C LYS A 24 -17.44 -11.08 2.36
N ALA A 25 -16.26 -10.48 2.16
CA ALA A 25 -15.95 -9.22 2.81
C ALA A 25 -16.90 -8.11 2.31
N ARG A 26 -17.18 -8.05 1.01
CA ARG A 26 -18.17 -7.12 0.45
C ARG A 26 -19.55 -7.26 1.09
N GLU A 27 -20.05 -8.48 1.26
CA GLU A 27 -21.31 -8.71 2.01
C GLU A 27 -21.28 -8.14 3.43
N ILE A 28 -20.14 -8.22 4.12
CA ILE A 28 -19.97 -7.74 5.50
C ILE A 28 -19.91 -6.22 5.56
N PHE A 29 -19.14 -5.56 4.67
CA PHE A 29 -18.88 -4.12 4.76
C PHE A 29 -19.83 -3.24 3.94
N ASN A 30 -20.49 -3.74 2.89
CA ASN A 30 -21.45 -2.97 2.10
C ASN A 30 -22.56 -2.33 2.96
N PRO A 31 -23.18 -3.03 3.94
CA PRO A 31 -24.19 -2.42 4.80
C PRO A 31 -23.69 -1.24 5.65
N TYR A 32 -22.38 -1.11 5.80
CA TYR A 32 -21.70 -0.06 6.57
C TYR A 32 -21.12 1.05 5.68
N GLY A 33 -21.29 0.95 4.36
CA GLY A 33 -20.98 2.02 3.41
C GLY A 33 -19.78 1.78 2.49
N ALA A 34 -19.01 0.70 2.64
CA ALA A 34 -17.95 0.37 1.70
C ALA A 34 -18.54 -0.24 0.43
N ASN A 35 -18.51 0.48 -0.69
CA ASN A 35 -19.15 0.07 -1.95
C ASN A 35 -18.26 0.31 -3.18
N ALA A 36 -17.00 0.72 -2.99
CA ALA A 36 -16.10 0.96 -4.11
C ALA A 36 -15.98 -0.28 -5.01
N PRO A 37 -16.10 -0.11 -6.34
CA PRO A 37 -15.97 -1.21 -7.29
C PRO A 37 -14.52 -1.69 -7.36
N ASP A 38 -13.57 -0.75 -7.34
CA ASP A 38 -12.15 -1.07 -7.25
C ASP A 38 -11.82 -1.66 -5.87
N HIS A 39 -10.93 -2.65 -5.85
CA HIS A 39 -10.61 -3.41 -4.65
C HIS A 39 -9.72 -2.66 -3.67
N ASP A 40 -8.82 -1.81 -4.15
CA ASP A 40 -7.93 -1.00 -3.31
C ASP A 40 -8.72 0.16 -2.68
N ASP A 41 -9.62 0.76 -3.46
CA ASP A 41 -10.58 1.75 -2.93
C ASP A 41 -11.51 1.12 -1.88
N PHE A 42 -12.01 -0.10 -2.13
CA PHE A 42 -12.81 -0.83 -1.16
C PHE A 42 -12.01 -1.13 0.11
N HIS A 43 -10.74 -1.52 0.00
CA HIS A 43 -9.85 -1.70 1.15
C HIS A 43 -9.77 -0.42 1.98
N GLY A 44 -9.58 0.74 1.35
CA GLY A 44 -9.58 2.03 2.04
C GLY A 44 -10.89 2.31 2.82
N GLU A 45 -12.04 2.05 2.20
CA GLU A 45 -13.35 2.20 2.86
C GLU A 45 -13.54 1.20 4.02
N ALA A 46 -13.16 -0.06 3.82
CA ALA A 46 -13.24 -1.11 4.83
C ALA A 46 -12.39 -0.77 6.07
N MET A 47 -11.18 -0.21 5.87
CA MET A 47 -10.32 0.21 6.97
C MET A 47 -10.95 1.30 7.83
N GLN A 48 -11.66 2.26 7.24
CA GLN A 48 -12.41 3.29 8.00
C GLN A 48 -13.56 2.69 8.82
N ILE A 49 -14.20 1.63 8.32
CA ILE A 49 -15.25 0.91 9.06
C ILE A 49 -14.63 0.13 10.23
N LEU A 50 -13.49 -0.53 9.99
CA LEU A 50 -12.77 -1.31 11.00
C LEU A 50 -12.24 -0.46 12.15
N GLU A 51 -11.94 0.82 11.93
CA GLU A 51 -11.63 1.75 13.02
C GLU A 51 -12.76 1.82 14.06
N ARG A 52 -14.02 1.76 13.61
CA ARG A 52 -15.21 1.85 14.46
C ARG A 52 -15.74 0.50 14.92
N TYR A 53 -15.61 -0.51 14.06
CA TYR A 53 -16.17 -1.85 14.24
C TYR A 53 -15.10 -2.92 13.97
N PRO A 54 -14.06 -3.01 14.82
CA PRO A 54 -12.92 -3.89 14.56
C PRO A 54 -13.32 -5.37 14.51
N ASN A 55 -14.35 -5.75 15.26
CA ASN A 55 -14.88 -7.12 15.32
C ASN A 55 -15.47 -7.65 13.99
N HIS A 56 -15.62 -6.81 12.96
CA HIS A 56 -15.99 -7.27 11.61
C HIS A 56 -14.84 -7.96 10.87
N CYS A 57 -13.60 -7.82 11.34
CA CYS A 57 -12.46 -8.56 10.83
C CYS A 57 -11.58 -9.04 12.00
N PRO A 58 -11.59 -10.34 12.35
CA PRO A 58 -10.78 -10.88 13.44
C PRO A 58 -9.29 -10.54 13.30
N THR A 59 -8.74 -10.61 12.08
CA THR A 59 -7.35 -10.25 11.77
C THR A 59 -7.02 -8.82 12.18
N PHE A 60 -7.95 -7.87 12.03
CA PHE A 60 -7.75 -6.50 12.48
C PHE A 60 -8.02 -6.37 13.99
N ASP A 61 -9.06 -7.02 14.52
CA ASP A 61 -9.47 -6.89 15.93
C ASP A 61 -8.40 -7.35 16.92
N GLU A 62 -7.69 -8.42 16.60
CA GLU A 62 -6.66 -9.00 17.47
C GLU A 62 -5.36 -8.16 17.52
N LEU A 63 -5.20 -7.17 16.63
CA LEU A 63 -4.00 -6.34 16.59
C LEU A 63 -3.90 -5.41 17.80
N ALA A 64 -2.65 -5.19 18.24
CA ALA A 64 -2.33 -4.13 19.19
C ALA A 64 -2.78 -2.75 18.65
N PRO A 65 -3.17 -1.80 19.52
CA PRO A 65 -3.63 -0.47 19.09
C PRO A 65 -2.64 0.29 18.19
N SER A 66 -1.34 0.11 18.42
CA SER A 66 -0.27 0.68 17.61
C SER A 66 -0.25 0.13 16.18
N ALA A 67 -0.45 -1.18 16.01
CA ALA A 67 -0.54 -1.84 14.72
C ALA A 67 -1.84 -1.44 13.98
N LYS A 68 -2.99 -1.39 14.67
CA LYS A 68 -4.25 -0.87 14.11
C LYS A 68 -4.07 0.53 13.54
N LYS A 69 -3.44 1.43 14.33
CA LYS A 69 -3.14 2.80 13.91
C LYS A 69 -2.24 2.83 12.67
N LEU A 70 -1.19 2.01 12.62
CA LEU A 70 -0.28 1.94 11.49
C LEU A 70 -1.01 1.53 10.20
N LEU A 71 -1.87 0.50 10.25
CA LEU A 71 -2.65 0.05 9.11
C LEU A 71 -3.65 1.11 8.65
N LEU A 72 -4.35 1.77 9.58
CA LEU A 72 -5.25 2.89 9.25
C LEU A 72 -4.52 4.05 8.58
N GLN A 73 -3.29 4.35 9.03
CA GLN A 73 -2.47 5.42 8.46
C GLN A 73 -1.94 5.10 7.06
N THR A 74 -1.88 3.84 6.67
CA THR A 74 -1.25 3.38 5.42
C THR A 74 -2.24 2.84 4.40
N ALA A 75 -3.52 2.67 4.79
CA ALA A 75 -4.57 2.18 3.92
C ALA A 75 -4.78 3.06 2.68
N ASN A 76 -4.65 2.45 1.49
CA ASN A 76 -4.98 3.03 0.19
C ASN A 76 -4.30 4.40 -0.08
N LEU A 77 -3.02 4.55 0.27
CA LEU A 77 -2.30 5.80 0.07
C LEU A 77 -1.68 5.97 -1.32
N ALA A 78 -1.27 4.89 -1.96
CA ALA A 78 -0.75 4.90 -3.32
C ALA A 78 -0.89 3.51 -3.95
N HIS A 79 -1.22 3.48 -5.24
CA HIS A 79 -1.15 2.25 -6.03
C HIS A 79 0.27 2.13 -6.60
N TYR A 80 1.21 1.66 -5.79
CA TYR A 80 2.62 1.52 -6.19
C TYR A 80 2.79 0.63 -7.43
N GLY A 81 1.89 -0.34 -7.66
CA GLY A 81 1.84 -1.12 -8.90
C GLY A 81 1.60 -0.26 -10.13
N HIS A 82 0.57 0.61 -10.10
CA HIS A 82 0.28 1.54 -11.22
C HIS A 82 1.44 2.50 -11.46
N VAL A 83 2.08 2.99 -10.38
CA VAL A 83 3.27 3.83 -10.51
C VAL A 83 4.41 3.05 -11.17
N THR A 84 4.66 1.82 -10.71
CA THR A 84 5.72 0.95 -11.25
C THR A 84 5.55 0.70 -12.76
N HIS A 85 4.32 0.51 -13.21
CA HIS A 85 3.98 0.22 -14.61
C HIS A 85 3.67 1.46 -15.46
N LEU A 86 3.70 2.67 -14.90
CA LEU A 86 3.31 3.91 -15.59
C LEU A 86 1.88 3.87 -16.16
N GLU A 87 0.96 3.25 -15.43
CA GLU A 87 -0.44 3.03 -15.86
C GLU A 87 -1.34 4.26 -15.65
N GLY A 88 -0.75 5.42 -15.39
CA GLY A 88 -1.47 6.66 -15.12
C GLY A 88 -0.56 7.88 -15.21
N GLY A 89 -1.06 9.00 -14.70
CA GLY A 89 -0.31 10.26 -14.66
C GLY A 89 0.12 10.66 -13.24
N PRO A 90 0.51 11.94 -13.07
CA PRO A 90 0.87 12.51 -11.77
C PRO A 90 -0.16 12.25 -10.65
N GLY A 91 -1.45 12.16 -10.98
CA GLY A 91 -2.52 11.92 -10.00
C GLY A 91 -2.36 10.64 -9.17
N MET A 92 -1.56 9.66 -9.62
CA MET A 92 -1.24 8.46 -8.83
C MET A 92 -0.56 8.78 -7.49
N PHE A 93 0.08 9.95 -7.36
CA PHE A 93 0.75 10.40 -6.15
C PHE A 93 -0.13 11.26 -5.22
N SER A 94 -1.35 11.61 -5.63
CA SER A 94 -2.15 12.62 -4.92
C SER A 94 -2.59 12.17 -3.53
N LYS A 95 -3.06 10.93 -3.36
CA LYS A 95 -3.44 10.39 -2.04
C LYS A 95 -2.26 10.40 -1.06
N LEU A 96 -1.09 9.94 -1.51
CA LEU A 96 0.15 9.96 -0.72
C LEU A 96 0.55 11.39 -0.33
N LYS A 97 0.49 12.34 -1.25
CA LYS A 97 0.80 13.74 -0.95
C LYS A 97 -0.18 14.36 0.06
N GLN A 98 -1.47 14.14 -0.13
CA GLN A 98 -2.53 14.68 0.74
C GLN A 98 -2.44 14.12 2.16
N SER A 99 -2.03 12.86 2.30
CA SER A 99 -1.88 12.19 3.61
C SER A 99 -0.82 12.81 4.52
N SER A 100 0.14 13.56 3.96
CA SER A 100 1.33 14.04 4.68
C SER A 100 2.14 12.92 5.38
N LEU A 101 1.97 11.66 4.98
CA LEU A 101 2.62 10.51 5.60
C LEU A 101 4.14 10.59 5.50
N LEU A 102 4.65 11.01 4.35
CA LEU A 102 6.08 11.11 4.07
C LEU A 102 6.82 12.09 5.00
N SER A 103 6.18 13.22 5.34
CA SER A 103 6.77 14.24 6.20
C SER A 103 6.50 13.97 7.68
N SER A 104 5.31 13.48 8.04
CA SER A 104 4.88 13.32 9.44
C SER A 104 5.24 11.96 10.02
N PHE A 105 5.25 10.90 9.19
CA PHE A 105 5.38 9.51 9.63
C PHE A 105 6.25 8.69 8.65
N PRO A 106 7.54 9.01 8.47
CA PRO A 106 8.40 8.36 7.47
C PRO A 106 8.54 6.84 7.68
N ILE A 107 8.43 6.36 8.91
CA ILE A 107 8.44 4.92 9.24
C ILE A 107 7.19 4.23 8.70
N ALA A 108 6.02 4.87 8.77
CA ALA A 108 4.78 4.30 8.25
C ALA A 108 4.83 4.18 6.72
N PHE A 109 5.43 5.15 6.03
CA PHE A 109 5.66 5.05 4.58
C PHE A 109 6.62 3.89 4.25
N ALA A 110 7.72 3.75 4.99
CA ALA A 110 8.65 2.65 4.80
C ALA A 110 7.99 1.29 5.03
N PHE A 111 7.12 1.20 6.05
CA PHE A 111 6.30 0.01 6.32
C PHE A 111 5.36 -0.31 5.14
N ASP A 112 4.57 0.66 4.70
CA ASP A 112 3.61 0.48 3.59
C ASP A 112 4.32 0.02 2.30
N PHE A 113 5.43 0.68 1.96
CA PHE A 113 6.23 0.32 0.79
C PHE A 113 6.84 -1.09 0.91
N PHE A 114 7.26 -1.48 2.12
CA PHE A 114 7.79 -2.81 2.40
C PHE A 114 6.70 -3.88 2.29
N VAL A 115 5.51 -3.65 2.84
CA VAL A 115 4.36 -4.55 2.69
C VAL A 115 4.04 -4.78 1.22
N HIS A 116 3.93 -3.70 0.43
CA HIS A 116 3.67 -3.84 -1.00
C HIS A 116 4.77 -4.61 -1.74
N THR A 117 6.04 -4.39 -1.36
CA THR A 117 7.16 -5.18 -1.89
C THR A 117 7.01 -6.68 -1.59
N CYS A 118 6.60 -7.03 -0.37
CA CYS A 118 6.35 -8.41 0.03
C CYS A 118 5.16 -9.03 -0.73
N ASP A 119 4.08 -8.26 -0.93
CA ASP A 119 2.91 -8.69 -1.71
C ASP A 119 3.31 -9.06 -3.15
N VAL A 120 4.03 -8.17 -3.84
CA VAL A 120 4.50 -8.44 -5.21
C VAL A 120 5.51 -9.61 -5.23
N ALA A 121 6.37 -9.73 -4.23
CA ALA A 121 7.30 -10.86 -4.13
C ALA A 121 6.57 -12.20 -3.96
N GLY A 122 5.48 -12.22 -3.19
CA GLY A 122 4.62 -13.39 -2.97
C GLY A 122 3.66 -13.71 -4.13
N ALA A 123 3.47 -12.79 -5.07
CA ALA A 123 2.61 -12.99 -6.22
C ALA A 123 3.02 -14.26 -7.01
N LEU A 124 2.01 -15.06 -7.39
CA LEU A 124 2.17 -16.38 -8.02
C LEU A 124 2.89 -17.44 -7.16
N GLY A 125 2.93 -17.28 -5.84
CA GLY A 125 3.50 -18.27 -4.92
C GLY A 125 2.86 -19.66 -5.01
N HIS A 126 1.61 -19.75 -5.46
CA HIS A 126 0.92 -21.03 -5.72
C HIS A 126 1.47 -21.77 -6.95
N VAL A 127 2.14 -21.06 -7.87
CA VAL A 127 2.80 -21.62 -9.06
C VAL A 127 4.24 -21.99 -8.72
N ASN A 128 4.94 -21.14 -7.98
CA ASN A 128 6.30 -21.40 -7.49
C ASN A 128 6.44 -20.88 -6.05
N ASN A 129 6.56 -21.81 -5.11
CA ASN A 129 6.69 -21.49 -3.68
C ASN A 129 8.15 -21.39 -3.21
N ARG A 130 9.13 -21.52 -4.12
CA ARG A 130 10.57 -21.46 -3.78
C ARG A 130 11.22 -20.13 -4.12
N SER A 131 10.65 -19.38 -5.05
CA SER A 131 11.14 -18.07 -5.46
C SER A 131 10.03 -17.24 -6.08
N SER A 132 10.20 -15.92 -6.14
CA SER A 132 9.28 -15.07 -6.87
C SER A 132 9.41 -15.28 -8.38
N LEU A 133 8.27 -15.33 -9.07
CA LEU A 133 8.21 -15.30 -10.54
C LEU A 133 8.06 -13.88 -11.08
N VAL A 134 7.64 -12.93 -10.24
CA VAL A 134 7.29 -11.56 -10.62
C VAL A 134 8.37 -10.58 -10.17
N TYR A 135 8.85 -10.74 -8.94
CA TYR A 135 9.82 -9.84 -8.33
C TYR A 135 11.26 -10.19 -8.74
N THR A 136 11.63 -9.74 -9.94
CA THR A 136 12.98 -9.85 -10.50
C THR A 136 13.87 -8.69 -10.06
N GLU A 137 15.18 -8.76 -10.35
CA GLU A 137 16.12 -7.64 -10.08
C GLU A 137 15.67 -6.34 -10.76
N SER A 138 15.25 -6.41 -12.03
CA SER A 138 14.75 -5.23 -12.74
C SER A 138 13.48 -4.67 -12.11
N PHE A 139 12.61 -5.55 -11.58
CA PHE A 139 11.43 -5.14 -10.83
C PHE A 139 11.81 -4.47 -9.51
N HIS A 140 12.78 -5.04 -8.79
CA HIS A 140 13.31 -4.44 -7.57
C HIS A 140 13.86 -3.04 -7.82
N GLN A 141 14.65 -2.84 -8.87
CA GLN A 141 15.19 -1.52 -9.26
C GLN A 141 14.08 -0.52 -9.61
N ALA A 142 13.06 -0.96 -10.33
CA ALA A 142 11.89 -0.13 -10.61
C ALA A 142 11.17 0.28 -9.31
N MET A 143 10.96 -0.66 -8.39
CA MET A 143 10.38 -0.39 -7.07
C MET A 143 11.22 0.61 -6.25
N GLN A 144 12.53 0.43 -6.17
CA GLN A 144 13.41 1.41 -5.49
C GLN A 144 13.30 2.80 -6.12
N SER A 145 13.13 2.87 -7.44
CA SER A 145 12.91 4.12 -8.17
C SER A 145 11.57 4.76 -7.83
N VAL A 146 10.50 3.96 -7.68
CA VAL A 146 9.19 4.43 -7.18
C VAL A 146 9.32 5.00 -5.77
N MET A 147 9.99 4.29 -4.86
CA MET A 147 10.24 4.77 -3.50
C MET A 147 11.00 6.11 -3.49
N GLY A 148 12.01 6.25 -4.37
CA GLY A 148 12.73 7.50 -4.57
C GLY A 148 11.84 8.64 -5.06
N ALA A 149 10.97 8.37 -6.02
CA ALA A 149 10.00 9.33 -6.55
C ALA A 149 8.97 9.75 -5.49
N CYS A 150 8.44 8.81 -4.71
CA CYS A 150 7.56 9.11 -3.58
C CYS A 150 8.22 10.06 -2.58
N LYS A 151 9.49 9.82 -2.21
CA LYS A 151 10.24 10.67 -1.27
C LYS A 151 10.40 12.12 -1.73
N VAL A 152 10.28 12.43 -3.02
CA VAL A 152 10.26 13.82 -3.51
C VAL A 152 9.13 14.61 -2.88
N LEU A 153 7.99 13.96 -2.59
CA LEU A 153 6.83 14.60 -1.97
C LEU A 153 6.99 14.88 -0.47
N ALA A 154 8.10 14.47 0.15
CA ALA A 154 8.42 14.89 1.52
C ALA A 154 8.72 16.39 1.60
N ASP A 155 9.17 17.02 0.51
CA ASP A 155 9.31 18.47 0.40
C ASP A 155 7.95 19.09 0.03
N SER A 156 7.43 19.96 0.91
CA SER A 156 6.13 20.61 0.73
C SER A 156 6.04 21.52 -0.50
N LYS A 157 7.18 21.91 -1.09
CA LYS A 157 7.24 22.69 -2.33
C LYS A 157 7.12 21.83 -3.58
N LYS A 158 7.24 20.50 -3.47
CA LYS A 158 7.19 19.58 -4.59
C LYS A 158 5.77 19.14 -4.91
N THR A 159 5.57 18.83 -6.19
CA THR A 159 4.29 18.43 -6.76
C THR A 159 4.29 16.97 -7.16
N GLU A 160 3.10 16.43 -7.36
CA GLU A 160 2.88 15.14 -7.97
C GLU A 160 3.54 15.04 -9.35
N VAL A 161 3.60 16.16 -10.08
CA VAL A 161 4.31 16.26 -11.36
C VAL A 161 5.82 16.11 -11.17
N ASP A 162 6.39 16.71 -10.10
CA ASP A 162 7.82 16.54 -9.79
C ASP A 162 8.15 15.08 -9.46
N ALA A 163 7.31 14.41 -8.66
CA ALA A 163 7.49 12.99 -8.34
C ALA A 163 7.39 12.11 -9.60
N TYR A 164 6.35 12.33 -10.42
CA TYR A 164 6.16 11.59 -11.67
C TYR A 164 7.32 11.79 -12.65
N ASN A 165 7.77 13.03 -12.86
CA ASN A 165 8.91 13.32 -13.73
C ASN A 165 10.23 12.76 -13.18
N THR A 166 10.39 12.71 -11.87
CA THR A 166 11.55 12.06 -11.23
C THR A 166 11.56 10.57 -11.57
N TYR A 167 10.41 9.89 -11.43
CA TYR A 167 10.29 8.49 -11.78
C TYR A 167 10.53 8.23 -13.28
N LEU A 168 9.92 9.04 -14.16
CA LEU A 168 10.11 8.94 -15.61
C LEU A 168 11.58 9.10 -16.01
N LYS A 169 12.27 10.08 -15.40
CA LYS A 169 13.70 10.30 -15.68
C LYS A 169 14.52 9.07 -15.31
N ILE A 170 14.32 8.51 -14.12
CA ILE A 170 15.04 7.30 -13.67
C ILE A 170 14.74 6.12 -14.62
N ARG A 171 13.48 5.93 -14.99
CA ARG A 171 13.07 4.85 -15.91
C ARG A 171 13.62 5.02 -17.32
N ALA A 172 13.81 6.25 -17.79
CA ALA A 172 14.43 6.52 -19.09
C ALA A 172 15.92 6.12 -19.11
N ASP A 173 16.61 6.20 -17.96
CA ASP A 173 18.01 5.78 -17.83
C ASP A 173 18.19 4.24 -17.80
N PHE A 174 17.10 3.48 -17.72
CA PHE A 174 17.12 2.00 -17.77
C PHE A 174 17.01 1.43 -19.20
N LEU A 175 16.83 2.30 -20.20
CA LEU A 175 16.76 1.97 -21.63
C LEU A 175 18.14 2.10 -22.29
#